data_AF-A0A4Q5QQ05-F1
#
_entry.id   AF-A0A4Q5QQ05-F1
#
_cell.length_a   1.000
_cell.length_b   1.000
_cell.length_c   1.000
_cell.angle_alpha   90.00
_cell.angle_beta   90.00
_cell.angle_gamma   90.00
#
_symmetry.space_group_name_H-M   'P 1'
#
loop_
_entity.id
_entity.type
_entity.pdbx_description
1 polymer ?
#
loop_
_entity_poly.entity_id
_entity_poly.type
_entity_poly.pdbx_seq_one_letter_code
_entity_poly.pdbx_strand_id
1 'polypeptide(L)' 'MQLHEHNINDIVVIDDMAFVYFDVRYGGFLPDGGQLEVKGEGELEFVYSDDTWWISFLRFPGIVI' A
#
# COMPACT_ATOMS: atom_id res chain seq x y z
N MET A 1 3.95 0.39 -13.97
CA MET A 1 4.58 0.55 -12.64
C MET A 1 5.26 -0.75 -12.28
N GLN A 2 6.43 -0.67 -11.67
CA GLN A 2 7.20 -1.79 -11.15
C GLN A 2 7.48 -1.55 -9.68
N LEU A 3 7.03 -2.45 -8.80
CA LEU A 3 7.39 -2.43 -7.40
C LEU A 3 8.88 -2.78 -7.27
N HIS A 4 9.66 -1.93 -6.62
CA HIS A 4 11.07 -2.20 -6.34
C HIS A 4 11.26 -2.70 -4.91
N GLU A 5 10.51 -2.13 -3.97
CA GLU A 5 10.68 -2.40 -2.55
C GLU A 5 9.37 -2.16 -1.80
N HIS A 6 9.11 -3.01 -0.81
CA HIS A 6 7.99 -2.90 0.10
C HIS A 6 8.45 -3.42 1.46
N ASN A 7 8.30 -2.60 2.50
CA ASN A 7 8.68 -2.95 3.86
C ASN A 7 7.50 -2.70 4.81
N ILE A 8 7.05 -3.73 5.50
CA ILE A 8 6.00 -3.60 6.52
C ILE A 8 6.64 -3.08 7.78
N ASN A 9 6.19 -1.91 8.22
CA ASN A 9 6.71 -1.25 9.42
C ASN A 9 5.96 -1.70 10.66
N ASP A 10 4.63 -1.80 10.57
CA ASP A 10 3.79 -2.17 11.70
C ASP A 10 2.46 -2.80 11.25
N ILE A 11 1.89 -3.62 12.14
CA ILE A 11 0.58 -4.25 11.97
C ILE A 11 -0.19 -4.12 13.29
N VAL A 12 -1.32 -3.41 13.24
CA VAL A 12 -2.20 -3.22 14.40
C VAL A 12 -3.51 -3.95 14.13
N VAL A 13 -3.88 -4.89 14.99
CA VAL A 13 -5.14 -5.65 14.88
C VAL A 13 -6.05 -5.24 16.05
N ILE A 14 -7.28 -4.84 15.74
CA ILE A 14 -8.29 -4.40 16.70
C ILE A 14 -9.61 -5.07 16.30
N ASP A 15 -10.08 -6.01 17.13
CA ASP A 15 -11.28 -6.80 16.87
C ASP A 15 -11.28 -7.47 15.48
N ASP A 16 -12.22 -7.09 14.61
CA ASP A 16 -12.38 -7.55 13.23
C ASP A 16 -11.70 -6.61 12.21
N MET A 17 -10.85 -5.69 12.67
CA MET A 17 -10.08 -4.77 11.83
C MET A 17 -8.57 -4.97 11.96
N ALA A 18 -7.85 -4.73 10.86
CA ALA A 18 -6.40 -4.68 10.87
C ALA A 18 -5.88 -3.51 10.04
N PHE A 19 -4.86 -2.84 10.56
CA PHE A 19 -4.17 -1.71 9.92
C PHE A 19 -2.73 -2.12 9.67
N VAL A 20 -2.26 -1.98 8.42
CA VAL A 20 -0.90 -2.31 8.01
C VAL A 20 -0.22 -1.05 7.50
N TYR A 21 0.85 -0.65 8.16
CA TYR A 21 1.67 0.50 7.80
C TYR A 21 2.94 0.01 7.11
N PHE A 22 3.28 0.62 5.97
CA PHE A 22 4.42 0.17 5.17
C PHE A 22 5.12 1.31 4.45
N ASP A 23 6.39 1.11 4.16
CA ASP A 23 7.13 1.93 3.19
C ASP A 23 7.15 1.25 1.84
N VAL A 24 7.03 2.04 0.78
CA VAL A 24 7.05 1.54 -0.59
C VAL A 24 7.99 2.37 -1.47
N ARG A 25 8.64 1.68 -2.39
CA ARG A 25 9.32 2.29 -3.52
C ARG A 25 8.90 1.60 -4.81
N TYR A 26 8.40 2.38 -5.76
CA TYR A 26 8.03 1.88 -7.07
C TYR A 26 8.46 2.83 -8.19
N GLY A 27 8.80 2.24 -9.32
CA GLY A 27 9.25 2.93 -10.51
C GLY A 27 8.23 2.83 -11.64
N GLY A 28 8.28 3.77 -12.56
CA GLY A 28 7.47 3.76 -13.76
C GLY A 28 8.14 4.51 -14.89
N PHE A 29 7.67 4.22 -16.10
CA PHE A 29 7.97 5.04 -17.27
C PHE A 29 6.75 5.88 -17.59
N LEU A 30 6.98 7.16 -17.81
CA LEU A 30 5.98 8.08 -18.34
C LEU A 30 5.86 7.90 -19.85
N PRO A 31 4.73 8.31 -20.47
CA PRO A 31 4.53 8.16 -21.91
C PRO A 31 5.57 8.86 -22.79
N ASP A 32 6.26 9.87 -22.26
CA ASP A 32 7.33 10.62 -22.94
C ASP A 32 8.72 9.95 -22.79
N GLY A 33 8.80 8.79 -22.15
CA GLY A 33 10.04 8.09 -21.86
C GLY A 33 10.76 8.58 -20.59
N GLY A 34 10.19 9.56 -19.88
CA GLY A 34 10.66 9.97 -18.56
C GLY A 34 10.55 8.83 -17.55
N GLN A 35 11.44 8.83 -16.55
CA GLN A 35 11.36 7.90 -15.44
C GLN A 35 10.69 8.58 -14.25
N LEU A 36 9.80 7.85 -13.60
CA LEU A 36 9.17 8.22 -12.33
C LEU A 36 9.65 7.25 -11.27
N GLU A 37 10.18 7.76 -10.17
CA GLU A 37 10.41 6.98 -8.95
C GLU A 37 9.54 7.60 -7.84
N VAL A 38 8.70 6.78 -7.24
CA VAL A 38 7.87 7.17 -6.09
C VAL A 38 8.35 6.43 -4.86
N LYS A 39 8.51 7.17 -3.77
CA LYS A 39 8.84 6.66 -2.44
C LYS A 39 7.92 7.29 -1.41
N GLY A 40 7.51 6.53 -0.42
CA GLY A 40 6.80 7.07 0.74
C GLY A 40 6.08 6.02 1.55
N GLU A 41 5.28 6.50 2.47
CA GLU A 41 4.51 5.70 3.42
C GLU A 41 3.11 5.41 2.88
N GLY A 42 2.72 4.14 2.94
CA GLY A 42 1.39 3.65 2.63
C GLY A 42 0.70 3.02 3.83
N GLU A 43 -0.60 2.81 3.66
CA GLU A 43 -1.49 2.27 4.68
C GLU A 43 -2.53 1.37 4.01
N LEU A 44 -2.78 0.22 4.63
CA LEU A 44 -3.81 -0.73 4.24
C LEU A 44 -4.72 -0.96 5.44
N GLU A 45 -6.03 -0.86 5.22
CA GLU A 45 -7.02 -1.29 6.21
C GLU A 45 -7.69 -2.56 5.73
N PHE A 46 -7.89 -3.48 6.65
CA PHE A 46 -8.59 -4.73 6.42
C PHE A 46 -9.76 -4.90 7.40
N VAL A 47 -10.82 -5.54 6.92
CA VAL A 47 -11.96 -5.99 7.72
C VAL A 47 -12.08 -7.50 7.59
N TYR A 48 -12.25 -8.21 8.70
CA TYR A 48 -12.45 -9.66 8.75
C TYR A 48 -13.94 -9.99 8.63
N SER A 49 -14.30 -10.72 7.58
CA SER A 49 -15.68 -11.16 7.36
C SER A 49 -15.67 -12.47 6.58
N ASP A 50 -16.56 -13.40 6.95
CA ASP A 50 -16.69 -14.71 6.32
C ASP A 50 -15.36 -15.47 6.21
N ASP A 51 -14.64 -15.53 7.34
CA ASP A 51 -13.31 -16.14 7.48
C ASP A 51 -12.22 -15.59 6.54
N THR A 52 -12.42 -14.36 6.05
CA THR A 52 -11.54 -13.71 5.07
C THR A 52 -11.24 -12.27 5.48
N TRP A 53 -9.97 -11.85 5.36
CA TRP A 53 -9.59 -10.44 5.48
C TRP A 53 -9.75 -9.73 4.13
N TRP A 54 -10.62 -8.72 4.09
CA TRP A 54 -10.88 -7.91 2.91
C TRP A 54 -10.21 -6.55 3.06
N ILE A 55 -9.56 -6.06 1.99
CA ILE A 55 -9.04 -4.69 1.96
C ILE A 55 -10.25 -3.74 1.92
N SER A 56 -10.43 -2.94 2.96
CA SER A 56 -11.49 -1.91 3.03
C SER A 56 -10.98 -0.55 2.57
N PHE A 57 -9.71 -0.26 2.80
CA PHE A 57 -9.08 1.00 2.40
C PHE A 57 -7.62 0.78 2.01
N LEU A 58 -7.16 1.60 1.07
CA LEU A 58 -5.78 1.57 0.62
C LEU A 58 -5.26 2.98 0.32
N ARG A 59 -4.12 3.33 0.93
CA ARG A 59 -3.35 4.53 0.62
C ARG A 59 -1.97 4.15 0.12
N PHE A 60 -1.64 4.55 -1.10
CA PHE A 60 -0.27 4.55 -1.60
C PHE A 60 0.20 5.98 -1.86
N PRO A 61 1.45 6.34 -1.55
CA PRO A 61 1.98 7.64 -1.96
C PRO A 61 1.89 7.74 -3.48
N GLY A 62 1.24 8.78 -4.02
CA GLY A 62 1.03 8.97 -5.46
C GLY A 62 -0.24 8.32 -6.05
N ILE A 63 -0.96 7.50 -5.29
CA ILE A 63 -2.26 6.91 -5.67
C ILE A 63 -3.22 7.06 -4.48
N VAL A 64 -4.25 7.89 -4.64
CA VAL A 64 -5.35 8.01 -3.67
C VAL A 64 -6.62 7.53 -4.37
N ILE A 65 -7.20 6.41 -3.90
CA ILE A 65 -8.43 5.80 -4.44
C ILE A 65 -9.41 5.65 -3.29
#